data_AF-A0A820MGD9-F1
#
_entry.id   AF-A0A820MGD9-F1
#
_cell.length_a   1.000
_cell.length_b   1.000
_cell.length_c   1.000
_cell.angle_alpha   90.00
_cell.angle_beta   90.00
_cell.angle_gamma   90.00
#
_symmetry.space_group_name_H-M   'P 1'
#
loop_
_entity.id
_entity.type
_entity.pdbx_description
1 polymer ?
#
loop_
_entity_poly.entity_id
_entity_poly.type
_entity_poly.pdbx_seq_one_letter_code
_entity_poly.pdbx_strand_id
1 'polypeptide(L)'
;MTNGNPSSPIIRPPISHLPILATNPDLLWMDEAALPRFSHGSFMHCLESLYHKISGYPLQYTTIVGKPSEITFYHAEYLISHHAHEIGLKQPIKRLYAIGDNPNTYFYGD
;
A
#
# COMPACT_ATOMS: atom_id res chain seq x y z
N MET A 1 8.29 11.47 -25.97
CA MET A 1 7.78 12.36 -24.90
C MET A 1 6.87 13.41 -25.54
N THR A 2 5.73 13.75 -24.92
CA THR A 2 4.70 14.64 -25.49
C THR A 2 4.88 16.12 -25.14
N ASN A 3 5.94 16.48 -24.39
CA ASN A 3 6.22 17.85 -23.91
C ASN A 3 5.02 18.55 -23.26
N GLY A 4 4.22 17.81 -22.48
CA GLY A 4 3.06 18.35 -21.77
C GLY A 4 1.83 18.57 -22.64
N ASN A 5 1.83 18.15 -23.91
CA ASN A 5 0.64 18.19 -24.75
C ASN A 5 -0.21 16.92 -24.60
N PRO A 6 -1.40 16.98 -23.98
CA PRO A 6 -2.27 15.83 -23.76
C PRO A 6 -2.91 15.29 -25.05
N SER A 7 -2.98 16.10 -26.12
CA SER A 7 -3.54 15.72 -27.41
C SER A 7 -2.51 15.10 -28.35
N SER A 8 -1.23 15.13 -27.97
CA SER A 8 -0.17 14.54 -28.79
C SER A 8 -0.17 13.02 -28.64
N PRO A 9 -0.30 12.24 -29.73
CA PRO A 9 -0.33 10.79 -29.63
C PRO A 9 1.00 10.28 -29.06
N ILE A 10 0.91 9.39 -28.08
CA ILE A 10 2.08 8.66 -27.60
C ILE A 10 2.44 7.63 -28.67
N ILE A 11 3.36 7.99 -29.58
CA ILE A 11 3.74 7.14 -30.73
C ILE A 11 4.33 5.81 -30.25
N ARG A 12 5.05 5.81 -29.12
CA ARG A 12 5.55 4.62 -28.42
C ARG A 12 5.62 4.91 -26.92
N PRO A 13 4.70 4.40 -26.09
CA PRO A 13 4.83 4.49 -24.64
C PRO A 13 6.11 3.75 -24.22
N PRO A 14 6.94 4.33 -23.35
CA PRO A 14 8.05 3.57 -22.77
C PRO A 14 7.47 2.38 -21.99
N ILE A 15 8.11 1.21 -22.14
CA ILE A 15 7.71 -0.01 -21.43
C ILE A 15 7.88 0.17 -19.90
N SER A 16 8.85 0.97 -19.49
CA SER A 16 9.09 1.32 -18.08
C SER A 16 8.59 2.72 -17.75
N HIS A 17 8.14 2.89 -16.51
CA HIS A 17 7.75 4.17 -15.94
C HIS A 17 8.60 4.50 -14.70
N LEU A 18 8.44 5.70 -14.15
CA LEU A 18 9.11 6.09 -12.91
C LEU A 18 8.71 5.16 -11.76
N PRO A 19 9.60 4.89 -10.79
CA PRO A 19 9.26 4.09 -9.62
C PRO A 19 7.99 4.58 -8.92
N ILE A 20 7.08 3.66 -8.60
CA ILE A 20 5.84 3.95 -7.87
C ILE A 20 5.84 3.18 -6.56
N LEU A 21 5.61 3.91 -5.47
CA LEU A 21 5.49 3.36 -4.13
C LEU A 21 4.02 3.47 -3.71
N ALA A 22 3.42 2.35 -3.34
CA ALA A 22 2.11 2.31 -2.70
C ALA A 22 2.25 2.04 -1.21
N THR A 23 1.37 2.58 -0.39
CA THR A 23 1.53 2.59 1.07
C THR A 23 0.34 2.03 1.85
N ASN A 24 -0.76 1.77 1.15
CA ASN A 24 -1.92 1.12 1.72
C ASN A 24 -2.69 0.42 0.59
N PRO A 25 -2.69 -0.93 0.54
CA PRO A 25 -3.42 -1.67 -0.48
C PRO A 25 -4.94 -1.79 -0.21
N ASP A 26 -5.43 -1.29 0.92
CA ASP A 26 -6.85 -1.42 1.28
C ASP A 26 -7.76 -0.76 0.24
N LEU A 27 -8.71 -1.52 -0.29
CA LEU A 27 -9.73 -0.98 -1.18
C LEU A 27 -10.71 -0.07 -0.43
N LEU A 28 -11.13 -0.50 0.75
CA LEU A 28 -12.13 0.16 1.57
C LEU A 28 -11.59 0.37 2.98
N TRP A 29 -12.03 1.45 3.60
CA TRP A 29 -11.83 1.70 5.03
C TRP A 29 -13.14 2.14 5.67
N MET A 30 -13.28 1.85 6.96
CA MET A 30 -14.40 2.29 7.78
C MET A 30 -13.91 3.38 8.73
N ASP A 31 -14.71 4.44 8.88
CA ASP A 31 -14.50 5.50 9.86
C ASP A 31 -15.81 5.69 10.64
N GLU A 32 -16.01 6.81 11.34
CA GLU A 32 -17.26 7.13 12.07
C GLU A 32 -18.56 7.11 11.22
N ALA A 33 -18.46 7.00 9.89
CA ALA A 33 -19.60 6.98 8.99
C ALA A 33 -20.20 5.58 8.79
N ALA A 34 -21.51 5.55 8.53
CA ALA A 34 -22.29 4.32 8.42
C ALA A 34 -21.96 3.41 7.22
N LEU A 35 -21.13 3.86 6.26
CA LEU A 35 -20.79 3.12 5.05
C LEU A 35 -19.27 3.10 4.78
N PRO A 36 -18.73 1.98 4.26
CA PRO A 36 -17.33 1.91 3.85
C PRO A 36 -17.00 2.95 2.78
N ARG A 37 -15.81 3.55 2.91
CA ARG A 37 -15.30 4.56 1.98
C ARG A 37 -14.15 3.98 1.16
N PHE A 38 -13.98 4.47 -0.06
CA PHE A 38 -12.80 4.16 -0.85
C PHE A 38 -11.52 4.62 -0.14
N SER A 39 -10.54 3.74 -0.08
CA SER A 39 -9.21 3.98 0.45
C SER A 39 -8.18 4.02 -0.69
N HIS A 40 -6.90 4.06 -0.35
CA HIS A 40 -5.79 4.17 -1.27
C HIS A 40 -5.74 3.02 -2.30
N GLY A 41 -6.09 1.79 -1.92
CA GLY A 41 -6.18 0.66 -2.86
C GLY A 41 -7.21 0.89 -3.97
N SER A 42 -8.31 1.60 -3.70
CA SER A 42 -9.27 1.98 -4.76
C SER A 42 -8.66 2.99 -5.74
N PHE A 43 -7.85 3.91 -5.25
CA PHE A 43 -7.09 4.82 -6.12
C PHE A 43 -6.06 4.06 -6.95
N MET A 44 -5.34 3.10 -6.36
CA MET A 44 -4.39 2.23 -7.07
C MET A 44 -5.08 1.48 -8.21
N HIS A 45 -6.23 0.86 -7.95
CA HIS A 45 -7.01 0.14 -8.96
C HIS A 45 -7.44 1.03 -10.13
N CYS A 46 -7.90 2.25 -9.84
CA CYS A 46 -8.22 3.24 -10.87
C CYS A 46 -6.97 3.62 -11.69
N LEU A 47 -5.83 3.82 -11.03
CA LEU A 47 -4.58 4.18 -11.68
C LEU A 47 -4.07 3.05 -12.60
N GLU A 48 -4.08 1.81 -12.14
CA GLU A 48 -3.76 0.61 -12.94
C GLU A 48 -4.61 0.54 -14.19
N SER A 49 -5.93 0.71 -14.04
CA SER A 49 -6.89 0.66 -15.14
C SER A 49 -6.64 1.75 -16.18
N LEU A 50 -6.38 2.98 -15.72
CA LEU A 50 -6.06 4.10 -16.60
C LEU A 50 -4.71 3.93 -17.29
N TYR A 51 -3.69 3.48 -16.55
CA TYR A 51 -2.36 3.24 -17.10
C TYR A 51 -2.39 2.17 -18.18
N HIS A 52 -3.08 1.05 -17.93
CA HIS A 52 -3.24 -0.01 -18.92
C HIS A 52 -3.99 0.46 -20.15
N LYS A 53 -5.08 1.22 -19.97
CA LYS A 53 -5.87 1.77 -21.08
C LYS A 53 -5.08 2.72 -21.97
N ILE A 54 -4.16 3.51 -21.41
CA ILE A 54 -3.37 4.51 -22.15
C ILE A 54 -2.10 3.90 -22.75
N SER A 55 -1.41 3.05 -22.01
CA SER A 55 -0.08 2.54 -22.39
C SER A 55 -0.11 1.15 -23.02
N GLY A 56 -1.14 0.35 -22.74
CA GLY A 56 -1.22 -1.08 -23.08
C GLY A 56 -0.42 -2.00 -22.15
N TYR A 57 0.32 -1.46 -21.18
CA TYR A 57 1.17 -2.21 -20.25
C TYR A 57 0.55 -2.27 -18.85
N PRO A 58 0.83 -3.33 -18.05
CA PRO A 58 0.47 -3.34 -16.63
C PRO A 58 1.30 -2.29 -15.87
N LEU A 59 0.70 -1.65 -14.87
CA LEU A 59 1.41 -0.76 -13.95
C LEU A 59 2.28 -1.61 -13.00
N GLN A 60 3.52 -1.20 -12.75
CA GLN A 60 4.45 -1.92 -11.90
C GLN A 60 4.79 -1.12 -10.64
N TYR A 61 4.41 -1.63 -9.47
CA TYR A 61 4.82 -1.02 -8.20
C TYR A 61 6.24 -1.45 -7.85
N THR A 62 7.08 -0.48 -7.49
CA THR A 62 8.43 -0.73 -6.97
C THR A 62 8.35 -1.35 -5.58
N THR A 63 7.42 -0.88 -4.77
CA THR A 63 7.14 -1.44 -3.45
C THR A 63 5.71 -1.10 -3.06
N ILE A 64 5.05 -2.06 -2.43
CA ILE A 64 3.77 -1.87 -1.74
C ILE A 64 4.05 -2.07 -0.25
N VAL A 65 4.01 -0.97 0.51
CA VAL A 65 4.08 -1.00 1.97
C VAL A 65 2.68 -0.83 2.56
N GLY A 66 2.56 -0.97 3.88
CA GLY A 66 1.28 -1.07 4.56
C GLY A 66 0.90 -2.52 4.84
N LYS A 67 -0.06 -2.72 5.73
CA LYS A 67 -0.53 -4.07 6.06
C LYS A 67 -1.12 -4.73 4.79
N PRO A 68 -0.93 -6.04 4.58
CA PRO A 68 -0.27 -7.01 5.46
C PRO A 68 1.24 -7.19 5.22
N SER A 69 1.94 -6.28 4.54
CA SER A 69 3.36 -6.49 4.18
C SER A 69 4.25 -6.81 5.39
N GLU A 70 5.14 -7.79 5.23
CA GLU A 70 6.09 -8.22 6.25
C GLU A 70 6.94 -7.05 6.76
N ILE A 71 7.39 -6.17 5.86
CA ILE A 71 8.19 -4.98 6.21
C ILE A 71 7.45 -4.11 7.24
N THR A 72 6.14 -3.95 7.08
CA THR A 72 5.32 -3.16 8.03
C THR A 72 5.24 -3.86 9.39
N PHE A 73 5.12 -5.18 9.41
CA PHE A 73 5.09 -5.95 10.65
C PHE A 73 6.46 -6.01 11.36
N TYR A 74 7.55 -6.22 10.64
CA TYR A 74 8.90 -6.17 11.21
C TYR A 74 9.24 -4.80 11.79
N HIS A 75 8.83 -3.73 11.09
CA HIS A 75 9.02 -2.39 11.62
C HIS A 75 8.19 -2.16 12.90
N ALA A 76 6.94 -2.64 12.93
CA ALA A 76 6.11 -2.57 14.12
C ALA A 76 6.72 -3.38 15.29
N GLU A 77 7.19 -4.60 15.06
CA GLU A 77 7.85 -5.43 16.07
C GLU A 77 9.09 -4.74 16.65
N TYR A 78 9.92 -4.14 15.79
CA TYR A 78 11.09 -3.37 16.21
C TYR A 78 10.70 -2.20 17.13
N LEU A 79 9.71 -1.40 16.72
CA LEU A 79 9.24 -0.26 17.50
C LEU A 79 8.65 -0.68 18.85
N ILE A 80 7.84 -1.74 18.87
CA ILE A 80 7.22 -2.24 20.10
C ILE A 80 8.30 -2.80 21.05
N SER A 81 9.29 -3.51 20.51
CA SER A 81 10.42 -4.04 21.30
C SER A 81 11.26 -2.92 21.90
N HIS A 82 11.52 -1.86 21.13
CA HIS A 82 12.24 -0.68 21.61
C HIS A 82 11.46 0.02 22.73
N HIS A 83 10.17 0.27 22.51
CA HIS A 83 9.32 0.91 23.50
C HIS A 83 9.16 0.09 24.79
N ALA A 84 9.05 -1.25 24.68
CA ALA A 84 9.01 -2.14 25.82
C ALA A 84 10.26 -1.98 26.72
N HIS A 85 11.43 -1.85 26.09
CA HIS A 85 12.67 -1.58 26.82
C HIS A 85 12.66 -0.22 27.51
N GLU A 86 12.17 0.84 26.84
CA GLU A 86 12.05 2.19 27.42
C GLU A 86 11.16 2.24 28.66
N ILE A 87 10.04 1.49 28.67
CA ILE A 87 9.13 1.42 29.82
C ILE A 87 9.59 0.42 30.90
N GLY A 88 10.80 -0.14 30.77
CA GLY A 88 11.42 -0.99 31.78
C GLY A 88 11.08 -2.49 31.69
N LEU A 89 10.45 -2.95 30.61
CA LEU A 89 10.26 -4.38 30.37
C LEU A 89 11.59 -4.99 29.90
N LYS A 90 12.22 -5.76 30.79
CA LYS A 90 13.53 -6.41 30.54
C LYS A 90 13.42 -7.75 29.82
N GLN A 91 12.23 -8.34 29.78
CA GLN A 91 12.00 -9.62 29.11
C GLN A 91 11.50 -9.39 27.68
N PRO A 92 11.89 -10.25 26.72
CA PRO A 92 11.39 -10.17 25.36
C PRO A 92 9.88 -10.41 25.31
N ILE A 93 9.21 -9.72 24.38
CA ILE A 93 7.78 -9.86 24.12
C ILE A 93 7.51 -11.27 23.59
N LYS A 94 6.68 -12.05 24.29
CA LYS A 94 6.39 -13.45 23.92
C LYS A 94 5.18 -13.59 23.00
N ARG A 95 4.27 -12.62 23.02
CA ARG A 95 3.03 -12.61 22.25
C ARG A 95 2.66 -11.19 21.89
N LEU A 96 2.34 -10.97 20.62
CA LEU A 96 1.80 -9.73 20.10
C LEU A 96 0.41 -10.02 19.53
N TYR A 97 -0.60 -9.25 19.96
CA TYR A 97 -1.95 -9.35 19.45
C TYR A 97 -2.25 -8.11 18.61
N ALA A 98 -2.30 -8.28 17.29
CA ALA A 98 -2.75 -7.22 16.39
C ALA A 98 -4.29 -7.21 16.38
N ILE A 99 -4.89 -6.09 16.76
CA ILE A 99 -6.35 -5.89 16.76
C ILE A 99 -6.69 -4.92 15.64
N GLY A 100 -7.68 -5.28 14.82
CA GLY A 100 -8.18 -4.40 13.77
C GLY A 100 -9.56 -4.82 13.27
N ASP A 101 -10.14 -3.93 12.48
CA ASP A 101 -11.52 -3.93 12.01
C ASP A 101 -11.66 -4.47 10.57
N ASN A 102 -10.59 -4.45 9.76
CA ASN A 102 -10.62 -4.93 8.38
C ASN A 102 -9.90 -6.28 8.22
N PRO A 103 -10.61 -7.42 8.17
CA PRO A 103 -9.98 -8.73 7.98
C PRO A 103 -9.20 -8.84 6.65
N ASN A 104 -9.61 -8.14 5.60
CA ASN A 104 -8.90 -8.20 4.31
C ASN A 104 -7.49 -7.59 4.37
N THR A 105 -7.26 -6.66 5.31
CA THR A 105 -5.95 -6.03 5.55
C THR A 105 -4.98 -6.95 6.31
N TYR A 106 -5.48 -8.01 6.95
CA TYR A 106 -4.67 -8.92 7.78
C TYR A 106 -4.40 -10.29 7.13
N PHE A 107 -5.27 -10.76 6.23
CA PHE A 107 -5.21 -12.15 5.73
C PHE A 107 -4.68 -12.31 4.29
N TYR A 108 -4.56 -11.24 3.50
CA TYR A 108 -4.03 -11.31 2.13
C TYR A 108 -2.58 -10.82 2.04
N GLY A 109 -1.70 -11.45 2.82
CA GLY A 109 -0.27 -11.42 2.56
C GLY A 109 0.11 -12.77 1.97
N ASP A 110 0.11 -12.87 0.64
CA ASP A 110 0.73 -13.97 -0.09
C ASP A 110 2.20 -13.61 -0.39
#